data_AF-A0A6L5XLY6-F1
#
_entry.id   AF-A0A6L5XLY6-F1
#
_cell.length_a   1.000
_cell.length_b   1.000
_cell.length_c   1.000
_cell.angle_alpha   90.00
_cell.angle_beta   90.00
_cell.angle_gamma   90.00
#
_symmetry.space_group_name_H-M   'P 1'
#
loop_
_entity.id
_entity.type
_entity.pdbx_description
1 polymer ?
#
loop_
_entity_poly.entity_id
_entity_poly.type
_entity_poly.pdbx_seq_one_letter_code
_entity_poly.pdbx_strand_id
1 'polypeptide(L)'
;MRTQLFLIMSLLIMGMCLDPYCISAKPLKEKNTVTSAKGLPSTYADFKERCHTVAVTPEGAVKMYFDAVFCYLDPNRRTEASKMLRYIMHANANWEGNQRHVTFIRRLKEPSYHYIFRSFASGTSPENGYSMSPDDYRLVFSKKDQQQDYIRVFLRSSGADSDRRVWVKQYPDGFWYVINNSDTYAKVRDPAVSALNNSHDADFDVAPPAQPQPPEDVTPPEQLQSSEAVTPSVAQQQPSESEEPAMSTW
;
A
#
# COMPACT_ATOMS: atom_id res chain seq x y z
N MET A 1 -4.26 33.33 78.79
CA MET A 1 -5.39 33.63 79.72
C MET A 1 -6.23 34.69 79.01
N ARG A 2 -7.39 34.35 78.42
CA ARG A 2 -8.76 34.68 78.92
C ARG A 2 -8.83 36.14 79.41
N THR A 3 -9.69 37.04 78.94
CA THR A 3 -11.07 36.95 78.41
C THR A 3 -11.56 38.38 78.15
N GLN A 4 -12.36 38.63 77.11
CA GLN A 4 -13.48 39.60 77.04
C GLN A 4 -14.09 39.46 75.61
N LEU A 5 -15.35 39.71 75.25
CA LEU A 5 -16.68 39.70 75.86
C LEU A 5 -17.62 40.26 74.75
N PHE A 6 -18.82 39.68 74.59
CA PHE A 6 -19.96 40.19 73.79
C PHE A 6 -19.76 40.27 72.25
N LEU A 7 -20.73 39.97 71.39
CA LEU A 7 -22.15 40.30 71.45
C LEU A 7 -22.96 39.38 70.52
N ILE A 8 -24.15 39.06 70.99
CA ILE A 8 -25.23 38.27 70.39
C ILE A 8 -25.76 38.99 69.12
N MET A 9 -25.92 38.28 68.00
CA MET A 9 -26.86 38.67 66.95
C MET A 9 -27.42 37.44 66.22
N SER A 10 -28.65 37.15 66.59
CA SER A 10 -29.75 36.49 65.89
C SER A 10 -29.48 35.62 64.67
N LEU A 11 -29.77 34.33 64.86
CA LEU A 11 -30.74 33.55 64.10
C LEU A 11 -31.38 34.26 62.89
N LEU A 12 -31.04 33.80 61.69
CA LEU A 12 -31.96 33.79 60.55
C LEU A 12 -31.75 32.49 59.78
N ILE A 13 -32.57 31.52 60.15
CA ILE A 13 -32.79 30.26 59.44
C ILE A 13 -33.53 30.62 58.16
N MET A 14 -32.86 30.53 57.01
CA MET A 14 -33.51 30.56 55.70
C MET A 14 -32.90 29.47 54.81
N GLY A 15 -33.71 28.43 54.60
CA GLY A 15 -33.80 27.73 53.32
C GLY A 15 -32.59 26.93 52.86
N MET A 16 -32.45 25.72 53.39
CA MET A 16 -31.82 24.63 52.65
C MET A 16 -32.67 24.31 51.41
N CYS A 17 -32.25 24.78 50.24
CA CYS A 17 -32.54 24.10 48.98
C CYS A 17 -31.19 23.64 48.41
N LEU A 18 -30.78 22.44 48.82
CA LEU A 18 -29.78 21.67 48.10
C LEU A 18 -30.45 21.18 46.81
N ASP A 19 -30.29 21.95 45.74
CA ASP A 19 -30.56 21.42 44.42
C ASP A 19 -29.54 20.30 44.15
N PRO A 20 -30.00 19.06 43.85
CA PRO A 20 -29.09 18.04 43.40
C PRO A 20 -28.46 18.51 42.11
N TYR A 21 -27.13 18.58 42.11
CA TYR A 21 -26.30 18.56 40.92
C TYR A 21 -26.85 17.49 39.96
N CYS A 22 -27.65 17.90 38.97
CA CYS A 22 -27.87 17.11 37.78
C CYS A 22 -26.56 17.13 36.99
N ILE A 23 -25.62 16.28 37.40
CA ILE A 23 -24.55 15.80 36.53
C ILE A 23 -25.28 15.09 35.39
N SER A 24 -25.60 15.84 34.34
CA SER A 24 -25.92 15.27 33.04
C SER A 24 -24.65 14.59 32.56
N ALA A 25 -24.50 13.31 32.94
CA ALA A 25 -23.52 12.42 32.38
C ALA A 25 -23.76 12.37 30.87
N LYS A 26 -22.98 13.16 30.12
CA LYS A 26 -22.82 12.96 28.68
C LYS A 26 -22.42 11.50 28.50
N PRO A 27 -23.06 10.74 27.61
CA PRO A 27 -22.69 9.35 27.40
C PRO A 27 -21.22 9.32 26.99
N LEU A 28 -20.44 8.54 27.74
CA LEU A 28 -19.05 8.21 27.48
C LEU A 28 -19.00 7.62 26.06
N LYS A 29 -18.61 8.44 25.09
CA LYS A 29 -18.54 8.02 23.69
C LYS A 29 -17.43 6.97 23.60
N GLU A 30 -17.90 5.78 23.26
CA GLU A 30 -17.20 4.55 23.00
C GLU A 30 -15.97 4.73 22.09
N LYS A 31 -14.97 3.90 22.35
CA LYS A 31 -13.59 3.95 21.85
C LYS A 31 -13.49 4.04 20.31
N ASN A 32 -12.60 4.94 19.85
CA ASN A 32 -11.76 4.83 18.65
C ASN A 32 -12.43 4.35 17.35
N THR A 33 -13.37 5.13 16.81
CA THR A 33 -13.73 5.04 15.39
C THR A 33 -13.52 6.41 14.73
N VAL A 34 -12.46 6.51 13.93
CA VAL A 34 -12.21 7.67 13.06
C VAL A 34 -13.29 7.66 11.98
N THR A 35 -14.17 8.66 11.97
CA THR A 35 -15.19 8.82 10.91
C THR A 35 -14.51 9.39 9.67
N SER A 36 -13.95 8.53 8.84
CA SER A 36 -13.44 8.88 7.50
C SER A 36 -14.61 9.07 6.54
N ALA A 37 -14.48 9.99 5.58
CA ALA A 37 -15.30 9.97 4.37
C ALA A 37 -15.21 8.58 3.72
N LYS A 38 -16.33 8.08 3.16
CA LYS A 38 -16.44 6.72 2.62
C LYS A 38 -15.43 6.51 1.49
N GLY A 39 -14.75 5.36 1.51
CA GLY A 39 -13.80 4.92 0.49
C GLY A 39 -12.50 5.73 0.38
N LEU A 40 -11.71 5.39 -0.63
CA LEU A 40 -10.38 5.97 -0.86
C LEU A 40 -10.44 7.44 -1.32
N PRO A 41 -9.43 8.26 -1.00
CA PRO A 41 -9.35 9.64 -1.46
C PRO A 41 -9.18 9.73 -2.97
N SER A 42 -10.04 10.51 -3.62
CA SER A 42 -10.12 10.59 -5.10
C SER A 42 -8.98 11.37 -5.73
N THR A 43 -8.49 12.42 -5.07
CA THR A 43 -7.44 13.34 -5.53
C THR A 43 -6.48 13.67 -4.40
N TYR A 44 -5.30 14.20 -4.73
CA TYR A 44 -4.35 14.69 -3.72
C TYR A 44 -4.93 15.82 -2.84
N ALA A 45 -5.80 16.66 -3.39
CA ALA A 45 -6.48 17.69 -2.60
C ALA A 45 -7.40 17.08 -1.55
N ASP A 46 -8.28 16.13 -1.95
CA ASP A 46 -9.13 15.35 -1.05
C ASP A 46 -8.30 14.60 0.02
N PHE A 47 -7.19 14.00 -0.38
CA PHE A 47 -6.26 13.34 0.54
C PHE A 47 -5.75 14.28 1.64
N LYS A 48 -5.29 15.49 1.28
CA LYS A 48 -4.79 16.46 2.26
C LYS A 48 -5.89 16.89 3.23
N GLU A 49 -7.09 17.20 2.73
CA GLU A 49 -8.24 17.56 3.58
C GLU A 49 -8.56 16.47 4.59
N ARG A 50 -8.49 15.20 4.17
CA ARG A 50 -8.65 14.05 5.09
C ARG A 50 -7.52 13.98 6.11
N CYS A 51 -6.26 14.24 5.74
CA CYS A 51 -5.14 14.27 6.69
C CYS A 51 -5.38 15.26 7.84
N HIS A 52 -5.99 16.43 7.58
CA HIS A 52 -6.29 17.43 8.61
C HIS A 52 -7.19 16.91 9.74
N THR A 53 -7.96 15.85 9.50
CA THR A 53 -8.87 15.24 10.50
C THR A 53 -8.43 13.86 10.95
N VAL A 54 -7.81 13.08 10.07
CA VAL A 54 -7.43 11.68 10.33
C VAL A 54 -6.00 11.59 10.88
N ALA A 55 -5.04 12.28 10.25
CA ALA A 55 -3.61 12.17 10.58
C ALA A 55 -3.19 12.96 11.83
N VAL A 56 -4.15 13.37 12.67
CA VAL A 56 -3.91 13.95 14.00
C VAL A 56 -3.60 12.90 15.07
N THR A 57 -3.58 11.62 14.69
CA THR A 57 -3.21 10.49 15.54
C THR A 57 -2.20 9.57 14.85
N PRO A 58 -1.39 8.80 15.61
CA PRO A 58 -0.46 7.81 15.05
C PRO A 58 -1.14 6.80 14.11
N GLU A 59 -2.24 6.19 14.56
CA GLU A 59 -3.02 5.23 13.77
C GLU A 59 -3.66 5.87 12.55
N GLY A 60 -4.11 7.12 12.67
CA GLY A 60 -4.66 7.88 11.57
C GLY A 60 -3.64 8.15 10.46
N ALA A 61 -2.39 8.46 10.80
CA ALA A 61 -1.32 8.57 9.81
C ALA A 61 -1.08 7.25 9.08
N VAL A 62 -1.10 6.12 9.80
CA VAL A 62 -1.00 4.79 9.18
C VAL A 62 -2.21 4.50 8.28
N LYS A 63 -3.42 4.90 8.68
CA LYS A 63 -4.62 4.79 7.83
C LYS A 63 -4.46 5.58 6.54
N MET A 64 -4.05 6.85 6.62
CA MET A 64 -3.81 7.70 5.44
C MET A 64 -2.69 7.15 4.55
N TYR A 65 -1.66 6.53 5.14
CA TYR A 65 -0.63 5.83 4.38
C TYR A 65 -1.22 4.66 3.56
N PHE A 66 -2.05 3.81 4.18
CA PHE A 66 -2.70 2.71 3.45
C PHE A 66 -3.72 3.19 2.44
N ASP A 67 -4.41 4.32 2.68
CA ASP A 67 -5.27 4.94 1.67
C ASP A 67 -4.46 5.29 0.42
N ALA A 68 -3.31 5.94 0.60
CA ALA A 68 -2.41 6.29 -0.49
C ALA A 68 -1.85 5.04 -1.20
N VAL A 69 -1.46 4.00 -0.45
CA VAL A 69 -1.02 2.71 -1.01
C VAL A 69 -2.10 2.10 -1.88
N PHE A 70 -3.34 1.99 -1.39
CA PHE A 70 -4.43 1.37 -2.14
C PHE A 70 -4.87 2.21 -3.34
N CYS A 71 -4.75 3.54 -3.27
CA CYS A 71 -4.87 4.39 -4.46
C CYS A 71 -3.78 4.07 -5.49
N TYR A 72 -2.55 3.80 -5.05
CA TYR A 72 -1.41 3.53 -5.94
C TYR A 72 -1.52 2.19 -6.68
N LEU A 73 -2.19 1.20 -6.07
CA LEU A 73 -2.38 -0.12 -6.68
C LEU A 73 -3.21 -0.07 -7.97
N ASP A 74 -4.02 0.97 -8.17
CA ASP A 74 -4.71 1.24 -9.43
C ASP A 74 -3.80 2.06 -10.37
N PRO A 75 -3.39 1.51 -11.52
CA PRO A 75 -2.54 2.21 -12.49
C PRO A 75 -3.07 3.58 -12.91
N ASN A 76 -4.39 3.76 -12.99
CA ASN A 76 -5.01 5.02 -13.41
C ASN A 76 -4.89 6.13 -12.36
N ARG A 77 -4.58 5.77 -11.11
CA ARG A 77 -4.52 6.70 -9.97
C ARG A 77 -3.11 6.95 -9.47
N ARG A 78 -2.09 6.27 -10.02
CA ARG A 78 -0.69 6.33 -9.57
C ARG A 78 -0.12 7.73 -9.48
N THR A 79 -0.41 8.61 -10.44
CA THR A 79 0.10 9.99 -10.43
C THR A 79 -0.39 10.76 -9.20
N GLU A 80 -1.68 10.65 -8.87
CA GLU A 80 -2.23 11.29 -7.67
C GLU A 80 -1.78 10.57 -6.40
N ALA A 81 -1.81 9.23 -6.39
CA ALA A 81 -1.37 8.42 -5.27
C ALA A 81 0.11 8.62 -4.90
N SER A 82 0.97 8.88 -5.89
CA SER A 82 2.38 9.21 -5.66
C SER A 82 2.55 10.52 -4.87
N LYS A 83 1.71 11.52 -5.14
CA LYS A 83 1.66 12.78 -4.36
C LYS A 83 1.17 12.51 -2.94
N MET A 84 0.18 11.65 -2.77
CA MET A 84 -0.36 11.25 -1.47
C MET A 84 0.70 10.53 -0.62
N LEU A 85 1.37 9.53 -1.19
CA LEU A 85 2.47 8.79 -0.53
C LEU A 85 3.61 9.73 -0.16
N ARG A 86 4.03 10.59 -1.09
CA ARG A 86 5.05 11.62 -0.81
C ARG A 86 4.68 12.46 0.41
N TYR A 87 3.43 12.94 0.47
CA TYR A 87 2.96 13.79 1.56
C TYR A 87 2.96 13.04 2.89
N ILE A 88 2.28 11.90 3.00
CA ILE A 88 2.12 11.18 4.28
C ILE A 88 3.41 10.53 4.76
N MET A 89 4.35 10.23 3.86
CA MET A 89 5.69 9.76 4.21
C MET A 89 6.68 10.89 4.49
N HIS A 90 6.23 12.15 4.39
CA HIS A 90 7.07 13.34 4.51
C HIS A 90 8.35 13.25 3.65
N ALA A 91 8.19 12.73 2.43
CA ALA A 91 9.27 12.39 1.53
C ALA A 91 9.63 13.53 0.55
N ASN A 92 10.86 13.48 0.03
CA ASN A 92 11.35 14.47 -0.94
C ASN A 92 10.65 14.36 -2.30
N ALA A 93 10.81 15.38 -3.15
CA ALA A 93 10.14 15.46 -4.45
C ALA A 93 10.39 14.26 -5.37
N ASN A 94 11.60 13.69 -5.36
CA ASN A 94 11.97 12.52 -6.14
C ASN A 94 11.99 11.22 -5.30
N TRP A 95 11.01 11.03 -4.42
CA TRP A 95 10.99 9.85 -3.55
C TRP A 95 10.95 8.52 -4.33
N GLU A 96 10.31 8.50 -5.51
CA GLU A 96 10.28 7.31 -6.36
C GLU A 96 11.63 6.96 -7.01
N GLY A 97 12.54 7.93 -7.17
CA GLY A 97 13.90 7.68 -7.63
C GLY A 97 14.86 7.26 -6.51
N ASN A 98 14.41 7.26 -5.25
CA ASN A 98 15.29 7.03 -4.11
C ASN A 98 15.57 5.54 -3.90
N GLN A 99 16.86 5.18 -3.82
CA GLN A 99 17.32 3.81 -3.58
C GLN A 99 16.72 3.18 -2.32
N ARG A 100 16.39 3.99 -1.30
CA ARG A 100 15.74 3.53 -0.06
C ARG A 100 14.35 2.93 -0.29
N HIS A 101 13.68 3.28 -1.40
CA HIS A 101 12.31 2.88 -1.69
C HIS A 101 12.20 1.88 -2.85
N VAL A 102 13.31 1.42 -3.45
CA VAL A 102 13.29 0.55 -4.65
C VAL A 102 12.40 -0.68 -4.47
N THR A 103 12.54 -1.40 -3.35
CA THR A 103 11.70 -2.58 -3.09
C THR A 103 10.23 -2.22 -2.88
N PHE A 104 9.96 -1.12 -2.17
CA PHE A 104 8.60 -0.65 -1.93
C PHE A 104 7.91 -0.28 -3.25
N ILE A 105 8.58 0.49 -4.10
CA ILE A 105 8.08 0.96 -5.39
C ILE A 105 7.88 -0.21 -6.35
N ARG A 106 8.84 -1.13 -6.43
CA ARG A 106 8.69 -2.36 -7.23
C ARG A 106 7.40 -3.10 -6.88
N ARG A 107 7.18 -3.33 -5.57
CA ARG A 107 6.00 -4.05 -5.08
C ARG A 107 4.70 -3.27 -5.26
N LEU A 108 4.75 -1.93 -5.24
CA LEU A 108 3.60 -1.08 -5.55
C LEU A 108 3.23 -1.09 -7.04
N LYS A 109 4.22 -1.26 -7.93
CA LYS A 109 4.01 -1.19 -9.39
C LYS A 109 3.63 -2.54 -10.00
N GLU A 110 4.17 -3.63 -9.48
CA GLU A 110 3.98 -4.98 -10.01
C GLU A 110 2.74 -5.64 -9.38
N PRO A 111 1.69 -5.95 -10.18
CA PRO A 111 0.44 -6.53 -9.67
C PRO A 111 0.62 -7.85 -8.90
N SER A 112 1.63 -8.63 -9.27
CA SER A 112 1.98 -9.89 -8.61
C SER A 112 2.33 -9.72 -7.13
N TYR A 113 2.70 -8.52 -6.67
CA TYR A 113 3.04 -8.24 -5.27
C TYR A 113 1.94 -7.51 -4.49
N HIS A 114 0.84 -7.10 -5.12
CA HIS A 114 -0.20 -6.30 -4.48
C HIS A 114 -0.83 -7.00 -3.27
N TYR A 115 -0.84 -8.34 -3.27
CA TYR A 115 -1.33 -9.16 -2.15
C TYR A 115 -0.62 -8.84 -0.82
N ILE A 116 0.64 -8.41 -0.86
CA ILE A 116 1.40 -8.00 0.32
C ILE A 116 0.71 -6.84 1.03
N PHE A 117 0.32 -5.79 0.29
CA PHE A 117 -0.35 -4.63 0.86
C PHE A 117 -1.79 -4.94 1.24
N ARG A 118 -2.49 -5.73 0.43
CA ARG A 118 -3.87 -6.15 0.72
C ARG A 118 -3.97 -6.97 2.01
N SER A 119 -2.92 -7.71 2.38
CA SER A 119 -2.87 -8.51 3.61
C SER A 119 -3.13 -7.73 4.91
N PHE A 120 -3.04 -6.40 4.89
CA PHE A 120 -3.35 -5.55 6.04
C PHE A 120 -4.83 -5.21 6.18
N ALA A 121 -5.64 -5.43 5.15
CA ALA A 121 -7.08 -5.25 5.24
C ALA A 121 -7.70 -6.41 6.02
N SER A 122 -8.52 -6.08 7.02
CA SER A 122 -9.28 -7.03 7.82
C SER A 122 -10.15 -7.93 6.93
N GLY A 123 -10.19 -9.23 7.22
CA GLY A 123 -10.95 -10.22 6.46
C GLY A 123 -10.23 -10.79 5.23
N THR A 124 -9.04 -10.29 4.90
CA THR A 124 -8.18 -10.91 3.88
C THR A 124 -7.49 -12.17 4.41
N SER A 125 -7.14 -13.09 3.53
CA SER A 125 -6.32 -14.27 3.84
C SER A 125 -5.66 -14.83 2.57
N PRO A 126 -4.67 -15.74 2.69
CA PRO A 126 -4.15 -16.47 1.53
C PRO A 126 -5.26 -17.18 0.73
N GLU A 127 -6.23 -17.77 1.43
CA GLU A 127 -7.30 -18.59 0.84
C GLU A 127 -8.27 -17.77 -0.02
N ASN A 128 -8.55 -16.52 0.36
CA ASN A 128 -9.38 -15.62 -0.45
C ASN A 128 -8.56 -14.74 -1.41
N GLY A 129 -7.29 -15.06 -1.62
CA GLY A 129 -6.39 -14.32 -2.49
C GLY A 129 -6.12 -12.88 -2.02
N TYR A 130 -6.31 -12.62 -0.73
CA TYR A 130 -6.27 -11.28 -0.13
C TYR A 130 -7.27 -10.30 -0.74
N SER A 131 -8.46 -10.78 -1.08
CA SER A 131 -9.54 -9.95 -1.61
C SER A 131 -10.04 -8.96 -0.56
N MET A 132 -10.11 -7.67 -0.92
CA MET A 132 -10.58 -6.59 -0.07
C MET A 132 -11.36 -5.55 -0.89
N SER A 133 -12.30 -4.85 -0.24
CA SER A 133 -12.98 -3.69 -0.81
C SER A 133 -12.18 -2.42 -0.51
N PRO A 134 -11.69 -1.68 -1.53
CA PRO A 134 -11.06 -0.38 -1.30
C PRO A 134 -12.00 0.65 -0.65
N ASP A 135 -13.32 0.49 -0.83
CA ASP A 135 -14.31 1.45 -0.35
C ASP A 135 -14.66 1.29 1.14
N ASP A 136 -14.35 0.13 1.73
CA ASP A 136 -14.72 -0.22 3.10
C ASP A 136 -13.72 -1.19 3.75
N TYR A 137 -12.42 -0.90 3.59
CA TYR A 137 -11.39 -1.67 4.28
C TYR A 137 -11.16 -1.16 5.70
N ARG A 138 -10.72 -2.06 6.58
CA ARG A 138 -10.31 -1.72 7.95
C ARG A 138 -8.92 -2.27 8.23
N LEU A 139 -8.13 -1.51 9.00
CA LEU A 139 -6.87 -1.97 9.56
C LEU A 139 -7.12 -2.50 10.98
N VAL A 140 -6.36 -3.51 11.39
CA VAL A 140 -6.40 -4.05 12.76
C VAL A 140 -5.11 -3.67 13.47
N PHE A 141 -5.20 -2.70 14.37
CA PHE A 141 -4.08 -2.25 15.20
C PHE A 141 -4.02 -3.09 16.48
N SER A 142 -2.84 -3.61 16.81
CA SER A 142 -2.66 -4.48 17.98
C SER A 142 -2.08 -3.73 19.17
N LYS A 143 -1.08 -2.87 18.95
CA LYS A 143 -0.44 -2.08 20.00
C LYS A 143 0.31 -0.87 19.46
N LYS A 144 0.75 -0.01 20.38
CA LYS A 144 1.70 1.08 20.15
C LYS A 144 2.86 0.99 21.13
N ASP A 145 4.02 1.43 20.68
CA ASP A 145 5.24 1.54 21.48
C ASP A 145 5.82 2.95 21.30
N GLN A 146 5.85 3.72 22.39
CA GLN A 146 6.38 5.09 22.40
C GLN A 146 7.91 5.04 22.41
N GLN A 147 8.53 5.73 21.48
CA GLN A 147 9.98 5.95 21.45
C GLN A 147 10.29 7.41 21.78
N GLN A 148 11.57 7.78 21.82
CA GLN A 148 11.99 9.12 22.23
C GLN A 148 11.38 10.22 21.34
N ASP A 149 11.37 10.05 20.03
CA ASP A 149 10.91 11.07 19.07
C ASP A 149 9.92 10.54 18.00
N TYR A 150 9.47 9.29 18.14
CA TYR A 150 8.47 8.67 17.26
C TYR A 150 7.65 7.60 18.00
N ILE A 151 6.59 7.09 17.37
CA ILE A 151 5.78 5.96 17.84
C ILE A 151 5.87 4.82 16.83
N ARG A 152 5.98 3.59 17.32
CA ARG A 152 5.78 2.40 16.50
C ARG A 152 4.34 1.93 16.65
N VAL A 153 3.61 1.92 15.54
CA VAL A 153 2.24 1.40 15.46
C VAL A 153 2.30 -0.01 14.90
N PHE A 154 1.71 -0.98 15.61
CA PHE A 154 1.68 -2.38 15.20
C PHE A 154 0.31 -2.75 14.62
N LEU A 155 0.34 -3.47 13.50
CA LEU A 155 -0.83 -3.86 12.74
C LEU A 155 -0.75 -5.33 12.30
N ARG A 156 -1.90 -5.98 12.33
CA ARG A 156 -2.07 -7.35 11.88
C ARG A 156 -1.97 -7.41 10.36
N SER A 157 -1.18 -8.34 9.84
CA SER A 157 -1.24 -8.81 8.46
C SER A 157 -1.72 -10.26 8.46
N SER A 158 -2.75 -10.56 7.67
CA SER A 158 -3.29 -11.92 7.55
C SER A 158 -2.32 -12.93 6.93
N GLY A 159 -1.33 -12.43 6.19
CA GLY A 159 -0.30 -13.24 5.54
C GLY A 159 1.00 -13.39 6.33
N ALA A 160 1.08 -12.85 7.55
CA ALA A 160 2.27 -12.91 8.39
C ALA A 160 1.98 -13.58 9.76
N ASP A 161 2.99 -14.24 10.32
CA ASP A 161 2.89 -14.87 11.65
C ASP A 161 2.93 -13.83 12.78
N SER A 162 3.57 -12.68 12.54
CA SER A 162 3.74 -11.60 13.51
C SER A 162 3.18 -10.28 12.99
N ASP A 163 2.78 -9.42 13.93
CA ASP A 163 2.36 -8.05 13.62
C ASP A 163 3.51 -7.28 12.94
N ARG A 164 3.14 -6.45 11.96
CA ARG A 164 4.08 -5.55 11.29
C ARG A 164 4.01 -4.18 11.94
N ARG A 165 5.09 -3.41 11.87
CA ARG A 165 5.17 -2.09 12.47
C ARG A 165 5.35 -0.99 11.43
N VAL A 166 4.73 0.15 11.68
CA VAL A 166 4.99 1.39 10.95
C VAL A 166 5.44 2.43 11.97
N TRP A 167 6.50 3.16 11.65
CA TRP A 167 7.01 4.20 12.53
C TRP A 167 6.42 5.53 12.09
N VAL A 168 5.87 6.27 13.04
CA VAL A 168 5.23 7.56 12.79
C VAL A 168 5.75 8.63 13.73
N LYS A 169 5.87 9.85 13.24
CA LYS A 169 6.37 11.00 13.98
C LYS A 169 5.43 12.18 13.82
N GLN A 170 5.17 12.89 14.92
CA GLN A 170 4.43 14.15 14.88
C GLN A 170 5.37 15.30 14.51
N TYR A 171 4.91 16.20 13.66
CA TYR A 171 5.62 17.41 13.25
C TYR A 171 4.96 18.67 13.84
N PRO A 172 5.61 19.86 13.76
CA PRO A 172 5.09 21.09 14.35
C PRO A 172 3.72 21.56 13.83
N ASP A 173 3.30 21.06 12.67
CA ASP A 173 1.95 21.28 12.11
C ASP A 173 0.85 20.50 12.85
N GLY A 174 1.22 19.65 13.82
CA GLY A 174 0.31 18.84 14.60
C GLY A 174 -0.05 17.50 13.97
N PHE A 175 0.41 17.21 12.74
CA PHE A 175 0.12 15.97 12.05
C PHE A 175 1.20 14.90 12.29
N TRP A 176 0.75 13.65 12.20
CA TRP A 176 1.59 12.47 12.23
C TRP A 176 1.91 12.02 10.81
N TYR A 177 3.17 11.67 10.59
CA TYR A 177 3.70 11.24 9.30
C TYR A 177 4.41 9.90 9.44
N VAL A 178 4.38 9.08 8.38
CA VAL A 178 5.11 7.80 8.32
C VAL A 178 6.58 8.06 8.02
N ILE A 179 7.46 7.72 8.97
CA ILE A 179 8.91 7.88 8.82
C ILE A 179 9.63 6.57 8.46
N ASN A 180 8.99 5.43 8.68
CA ASN A 180 9.48 4.12 8.25
C ASN A 180 8.32 3.16 7.99
N ASN A 181 8.26 2.60 6.77
CA ASN A 181 7.25 1.67 6.31
C ASN A 181 7.80 0.30 5.90
N SER A 182 9.06 -0.03 6.24
CA SER A 182 9.76 -1.23 5.74
C SER A 182 8.98 -2.53 5.90
N ASP A 183 8.30 -2.69 7.03
CA ASP A 183 7.62 -3.94 7.37
C ASP A 183 6.28 -4.11 6.62
N THR A 184 5.78 -3.04 5.98
CA THR A 184 4.52 -3.07 5.21
C THR A 184 4.67 -3.71 3.84
N TYR A 185 5.90 -3.86 3.37
CA TYR A 185 6.20 -4.50 2.10
C TYR A 185 7.18 -5.66 2.29
N ALA A 186 7.27 -6.25 3.49
CA ALA A 186 7.94 -7.55 3.69
C ALA A 186 7.14 -8.68 3.02
N LYS A 187 7.80 -9.78 2.61
CA LYS A 187 7.07 -10.91 2.00
C LYS A 187 6.07 -11.48 3.02
N VAL A 188 4.90 -11.88 2.52
CA VAL A 188 3.84 -12.60 3.26
C VAL A 188 3.55 -13.92 2.54
N ARG A 189 2.74 -14.79 3.15
CA ARG A 189 2.32 -16.05 2.49
C ARG A 189 1.71 -15.75 1.12
N ASP A 190 2.09 -16.52 0.11
CA ASP A 190 1.55 -16.34 -1.24
C ASP A 190 0.05 -16.73 -1.27
N PRO A 191 -0.78 -16.16 -2.17
CA PRO A 191 -2.18 -16.57 -2.33
C PRO A 191 -2.32 -18.08 -2.57
N ALA A 192 -3.33 -18.72 -1.99
CA ALA A 192 -3.55 -20.16 -2.13
C ALA A 192 -3.81 -20.58 -3.60
N VAL A 193 -4.40 -19.70 -4.41
CA VAL A 193 -4.74 -19.96 -5.81
C VAL A 193 -3.52 -19.89 -6.77
N SER A 194 -2.33 -19.54 -6.26
CA SER A 194 -1.08 -19.65 -7.05
C SER A 194 -0.64 -21.11 -7.28
N ALA A 195 -1.34 -22.09 -6.70
CA ALA A 195 -1.01 -23.51 -6.71
C ALA A 195 -1.30 -24.24 -8.04
N LEU A 196 -1.51 -23.55 -9.17
CA LEU A 196 -1.62 -24.23 -10.47
C LEU A 196 -0.27 -24.81 -10.96
N ASN A 197 0.84 -24.48 -10.28
CA ASN A 197 2.19 -24.91 -10.63
C ASN A 197 2.91 -25.62 -9.46
N ASN A 198 2.17 -26.27 -8.56
CA ASN A 198 2.77 -27.12 -7.52
C ASN A 198 3.10 -28.52 -8.07
N SER A 199 3.70 -28.61 -9.28
CA SER A 199 4.47 -29.81 -9.59
C SER A 199 5.68 -29.75 -8.68
N HIS A 200 5.72 -30.64 -7.69
CA HIS A 200 6.93 -30.89 -6.92
C HIS A 200 8.02 -31.27 -7.94
N ASP A 201 9.06 -30.47 -8.06
CA ASP A 201 10.18 -30.71 -8.99
C ASP A 201 10.96 -31.99 -8.66
N ALA A 202 10.66 -32.62 -7.52
CA ALA A 202 11.19 -33.92 -7.13
C ALA A 202 10.32 -35.13 -7.52
N ASP A 203 9.15 -34.92 -8.16
CA ASP A 203 8.40 -36.03 -8.78
C ASP A 203 9.03 -36.38 -10.13
N PHE A 204 10.18 -37.06 -10.10
CA PHE A 204 10.88 -37.58 -11.28
C PHE A 204 10.09 -38.67 -12.04
N ASP A 205 9.01 -39.18 -11.44
CA ASP A 205 8.16 -40.24 -12.01
C ASP A 205 7.03 -39.70 -12.89
N VAL A 206 6.80 -38.38 -12.91
CA VAL A 206 5.81 -37.76 -13.79
C VAL A 206 6.48 -37.42 -15.12
N ALA A 207 6.16 -38.19 -16.16
CA ALA A 207 6.63 -37.93 -17.51
C ALA A 207 6.34 -36.46 -17.90
N PRO A 208 7.30 -35.76 -18.54
CA PRO A 208 7.08 -34.38 -18.97
C PRO A 208 5.80 -34.27 -19.82
N PRO A 209 4.99 -33.22 -19.65
CA PRO A 209 3.88 -32.99 -20.56
C PRO A 209 4.42 -32.90 -21.99
N ALA A 210 3.79 -33.66 -22.89
CA ALA A 210 4.19 -33.70 -24.29
C ALA A 210 4.23 -32.27 -24.85
N GLN A 211 5.34 -31.93 -25.49
CA GLN A 211 5.44 -30.66 -26.22
C GLN A 211 4.33 -30.60 -27.26
N PRO A 212 3.67 -29.44 -27.46
CA PRO A 212 2.70 -29.28 -28.53
C PRO A 212 3.33 -29.67 -29.86
N GLN A 213 2.74 -30.65 -30.55
CA GLN A 213 3.22 -31.05 -31.87
C GLN A 213 3.07 -29.87 -32.84
N PRO A 214 4.08 -29.57 -33.67
CA PRO A 214 3.93 -28.61 -34.75
C PRO A 214 2.86 -29.10 -35.74
N PRO A 215 2.13 -28.18 -36.39
CA PRO A 215 1.02 -28.54 -37.27
C PRO A 215 1.50 -29.45 -38.41
N GLU A 216 0.79 -30.55 -38.64
CA GLU A 216 1.02 -31.47 -39.75
C GLU A 216 0.84 -30.73 -41.08
N ASP A 217 1.91 -30.70 -41.88
CA ASP A 217 1.91 -30.14 -43.22
C ASP A 217 1.14 -31.11 -44.14
N VAL A 218 0.08 -30.60 -44.76
CA VAL A 218 -0.82 -31.39 -45.60
C VAL A 218 -0.17 -31.55 -46.97
N THR A 219 0.36 -32.75 -47.24
CA THR A 219 0.96 -33.12 -48.53
C THR A 219 -0.05 -32.95 -49.67
N PRO A 220 0.25 -32.19 -50.75
CA PRO A 220 -0.51 -32.26 -52.00
C PRO A 220 0.05 -33.36 -52.92
N PRO A 221 -0.78 -34.00 -53.75
CA PRO A 221 -0.37 -35.15 -54.54
C PRO A 221 0.49 -34.77 -55.76
N GLU A 222 1.46 -35.63 -56.01
CA GLU A 222 2.40 -35.65 -57.12
C GLU A 222 1.72 -36.01 -58.44
N GLN A 223 1.93 -35.22 -59.51
CA GLN A 223 2.00 -35.72 -60.90
C GLN A 223 2.79 -34.80 -61.87
N LEU A 224 3.91 -35.34 -62.36
CA LEU A 224 4.35 -35.48 -63.76
C LEU A 224 4.92 -34.29 -64.60
N GLN A 225 6.26 -34.32 -64.70
CA GLN A 225 7.10 -34.49 -65.93
C GLN A 225 7.32 -33.38 -67.00
N SER A 226 8.63 -33.17 -67.27
CA SER A 226 9.29 -32.77 -68.54
C SER A 226 9.26 -31.27 -68.91
N SER A 227 10.29 -30.59 -69.42
CA SER A 227 11.60 -30.92 -70.00
C SER A 227 12.40 -29.61 -70.26
N GLU A 228 13.73 -29.68 -70.14
CA GLU A 228 14.80 -28.95 -70.87
C GLU A 228 14.63 -27.48 -71.38
N ALA A 229 15.54 -26.61 -70.89
CA ALA A 229 16.60 -25.93 -71.67
C ALA A 229 16.66 -24.37 -71.69
N VAL A 230 17.93 -23.90 -71.63
CA VAL A 230 18.52 -22.66 -72.18
C VAL A 230 18.56 -21.38 -71.29
N THR A 231 19.74 -21.11 -70.72
CA THR A 231 20.33 -19.77 -70.45
C THR A 231 20.73 -19.07 -71.77
N PRO A 232 21.00 -17.75 -71.88
CA PRO A 232 21.58 -16.85 -70.85
C PRO A 232 21.09 -15.38 -70.87
N SER A 233 21.56 -14.53 -69.95
CA SER A 233 22.26 -13.26 -70.28
C SER A 233 22.73 -12.49 -69.04
N VAL A 234 23.85 -11.79 -69.20
CA VAL A 234 24.73 -11.13 -68.22
C VAL A 234 24.58 -9.60 -68.31
N ALA A 235 24.63 -8.88 -67.17
CA ALA A 235 25.27 -7.55 -66.98
C ALA A 235 25.11 -7.12 -65.50
N GLN A 236 26.19 -7.05 -64.70
CA GLN A 236 26.94 -5.82 -64.29
C GLN A 236 26.09 -4.85 -63.43
N GLN A 237 26.43 -4.40 -62.22
CA GLN A 237 27.71 -3.87 -61.71
C GLN A 237 27.69 -3.70 -60.15
N GLN A 238 28.87 -3.38 -59.62
CA GLN A 238 29.49 -3.53 -58.28
C GLN A 238 29.02 -2.53 -57.16
N PRO A 239 29.35 -2.76 -55.86
CA PRO A 239 28.84 -2.01 -54.70
C PRO A 239 29.77 -0.88 -54.23
N SER A 240 29.28 0.02 -53.38
CA SER A 240 30.06 1.05 -52.70
C SER A 240 30.05 0.86 -51.18
N GLU A 241 31.24 0.66 -50.63
CA GLU A 241 31.63 0.76 -49.21
C GLU A 241 31.35 2.16 -48.63
N SER A 242 31.15 2.21 -47.31
CA SER A 242 31.36 3.42 -46.50
C SER A 242 31.84 3.04 -45.09
N GLU A 243 33.16 2.90 -44.94
CA GLU A 243 33.97 3.26 -43.77
C GLU A 243 34.29 4.78 -43.85
N GLU A 244 34.55 5.62 -42.84
CA GLU A 244 34.54 5.62 -41.37
C GLU A 244 34.66 7.14 -40.96
N PRO A 245 35.22 7.57 -39.81
CA PRO A 245 34.54 8.29 -38.72
C PRO A 245 34.85 9.81 -38.62
N ALA A 246 34.13 10.52 -37.73
CA ALA A 246 34.58 11.81 -37.19
C ALA A 246 34.27 11.91 -35.70
N MET A 247 35.28 11.66 -34.87
CA MET A 247 35.40 12.15 -33.50
C MET A 247 36.25 13.42 -33.53
N SER A 248 35.70 14.54 -33.05
CA SER A 248 36.47 15.75 -32.77
C SER A 248 36.15 16.21 -31.35
N THR A 249 37.19 16.16 -30.52
CA THR A 249 37.28 16.76 -29.18
C THR A 249 37.37 18.27 -29.28
N TRP A 250 36.63 19.02 -28.45
CA TRP A 250 37.07 20.14 -27.58
C TRP A 250 35.96 20.39 -26.54
#